data_AF-A0A6J7DFL1-F1
#
_entry.id   AF-A0A6J7DFL1-F1
#
_cell.length_a   1.000
_cell.length_b   1.000
_cell.length_c   1.000
_cell.angle_alpha   90.00
_cell.angle_beta   90.00
_cell.angle_gamma   90.00
#
_symmetry.space_group_name_H-M   'P 1'
#
loop_
_entity.id
_entity.type
_entity.pdbx_description
1 polymer ?
#
loop_
_entity_poly.entity_id
_entity_poly.type
_entity_poly.pdbx_seq_one_letter_code
_entity_poly.pdbx_strand_id
1 'polypeptide(L)' 'MAGRLRHGTIWINDYHPYLPQAEWGGFKQSGVGRELGPTGLGEYVELKHVYQNVDPAPSGWFTDIESEVTA' A
#
# COMPACT_ATOMS: atom_id res chain seq x y z
N MET A 1 -1.05 -29.06 -3.79
CA MET A 1 0.23 -28.92 -3.06
C MET A 1 0.67 -27.45 -2.99
N ALA A 2 0.82 -26.75 -4.12
CA ALA A 2 1.28 -25.35 -4.17
C ALA A 2 0.57 -24.40 -3.19
N GLY A 3 -0.77 -24.35 -3.20
CA GLY A 3 -1.53 -23.46 -2.31
C GLY A 3 -1.39 -23.69 -0.80
N ARG A 4 -0.68 -24.74 -0.36
CA ARG A 4 -0.40 -25.00 1.07
C ARG A 4 1.00 -24.52 1.49
N LEU A 5 1.86 -24.17 0.54
CA LEU A 5 3.24 -23.78 0.81
C LEU A 5 3.31 -22.27 1.08
N ARG A 6 3.93 -21.87 2.20
CA ARG A 6 4.28 -20.45 2.46
C ARG A 6 5.65 -20.13 1.86
N HIS A 7 5.68 -19.92 0.54
CA HIS A 7 6.88 -19.57 -0.24
C HIS A 7 6.56 -18.44 -1.22
N GLY A 8 7.60 -17.71 -1.63
CA GLY A 8 7.50 -16.58 -2.56
C GLY A 8 7.07 -16.97 -3.96
N THR A 9 7.80 -17.94 -4.50
CA THR A 9 7.59 -18.49 -5.83
C THR A 9 7.50 -20.00 -5.70
N ILE A 10 6.54 -20.61 -6.39
CA ILE A 10 6.36 -22.06 -6.43
C ILE A 10 6.34 -22.46 -7.90
N TRP A 11 7.39 -23.13 -8.34
CA TRP A 11 7.42 -23.74 -9.68
C TRP A 11 6.69 -25.09 -9.65
N ILE A 12 5.86 -25.34 -10.65
CA ILE A 12 5.16 -26.61 -10.84
C ILE A 12 5.74 -27.26 -12.09
N ASN A 13 6.34 -28.45 -11.94
CA ASN A 13 7.05 -29.18 -13.00
C ASN A 13 8.20 -28.39 -13.66
N ASP A 14 8.77 -27.43 -12.94
CA ASP A 14 9.88 -26.60 -13.38
C ASP A 14 10.72 -26.19 -12.16
N TYR A 15 11.89 -25.60 -12.38
CA TYR A 15 12.76 -25.11 -11.32
C TYR A 15 13.67 -24.00 -11.85
N HIS A 16 13.71 -22.86 -11.15
CA HIS A 16 14.69 -21.76 -11.30
C HIS A 16 14.35 -20.54 -12.19
N PRO A 17 13.40 -20.55 -13.15
CA PRO A 17 13.08 -19.34 -13.91
C PRO A 17 12.63 -18.17 -13.02
N TYR A 18 13.17 -16.99 -13.30
CA TYR A 18 12.71 -15.70 -12.79
C TYR A 18 12.54 -14.75 -13.98
N LEU A 19 11.45 -13.98 -13.98
CA LEU A 19 11.05 -13.13 -15.10
C LEU A 19 10.78 -11.72 -14.56
N PRO A 20 11.22 -10.65 -15.26
CA PRO A 20 11.06 -9.29 -14.76
C PRO A 20 9.59 -8.86 -14.60
N GLN A 21 8.65 -9.56 -15.24
CA GLN A 21 7.22 -9.28 -15.15
C GLN A 21 6.56 -9.82 -13.87
N ALA A 22 7.15 -10.83 -13.23
CA ALA A 22 6.60 -11.47 -12.04
C ALA A 22 7.41 -11.10 -10.80
N GLU A 23 6.73 -10.82 -9.69
CA GLU A 23 7.37 -10.46 -8.44
C GLU A 23 8.27 -11.58 -7.87
N TRP A 24 9.36 -11.18 -7.21
CA TRP A 24 10.28 -12.06 -6.52
C TRP A 24 10.43 -11.65 -5.06
N GLY A 25 10.38 -12.61 -4.14
CA GLY A 25 10.68 -12.34 -2.72
C GLY A 25 10.17 -13.43 -1.80
N GLY A 26 10.66 -13.45 -0.57
CA GLY A 26 10.49 -14.57 0.35
C GLY A 26 9.25 -14.52 1.25
N PHE A 27 9.14 -15.54 2.10
CA PHE A 27 8.31 -15.55 3.30
C PHE A 27 9.20 -15.87 4.50
N LYS A 28 8.72 -15.58 5.72
CA LYS A 28 9.44 -15.87 6.98
C LYS A 28 10.78 -15.13 7.04
N GLN A 29 11.87 -15.82 7.39
CA GLN A 29 13.21 -15.24 7.54
C GLN A 29 13.92 -15.00 6.20
N SER A 30 13.32 -15.34 5.07
CA SER A 30 13.91 -15.16 3.74
C SER A 30 13.91 -13.71 3.24
N GLY A 31 13.36 -12.77 4.00
CA GLY A 31 13.34 -11.34 3.68
C GLY A 31 11.97 -10.69 3.80
N VAL A 32 11.92 -9.39 3.54
CA VAL A 32 10.72 -8.52 3.56
C VAL A 32 10.66 -7.77 2.23
N GLY A 33 9.44 -7.54 1.73
CA GLY A 33 9.21 -6.86 0.45
C GLY A 33 9.19 -7.79 -0.76
N ARG A 34 9.13 -7.19 -1.94
CA ARG A 34 9.18 -7.87 -3.25
C ARG A 34 10.00 -7.03 -4.22
N GLU A 35 10.79 -7.70 -5.06
CA GLU A 35 11.48 -7.13 -6.21
C GLU A 35 10.80 -7.56 -7.51
N LEU A 36 11.24 -6.98 -8.65
CA LEU A 36 10.67 -7.21 -9.98
C LEU A 36 9.19 -6.80 -10.09
N GLY A 37 8.65 -6.85 -11.31
CA GLY A 37 7.26 -6.49 -11.59
C GLY A 37 6.86 -5.08 -11.11
N PRO A 38 5.56 -4.78 -11.12
CA PRO A 38 5.06 -3.50 -10.61
C PRO A 38 5.32 -3.30 -9.11
N THR A 39 5.30 -4.38 -8.32
CA THR A 39 5.53 -4.32 -6.86
C THR A 39 6.96 -3.88 -6.54
N GLY A 40 7.96 -4.42 -7.25
CA GLY A 40 9.35 -4.03 -7.07
C GLY A 40 9.64 -2.59 -7.48
N LEU A 41 8.96 -2.07 -8.51
CA LEU A 41 9.01 -0.63 -8.81
C LEU A 41 8.39 0.20 -7.67
N GLY A 42 7.33 -0.33 -7.05
CA GLY A 42 6.66 0.24 -5.87
C GLY A 42 7.59 0.54 -4.70
N GLU A 43 8.65 -0.26 -4.51
CA GLU A 43 9.63 -0.07 -3.43
C GLU A 43 10.52 1.17 -3.61
N TYR A 44 10.56 1.75 -4.82
CA TYR A 44 11.37 2.93 -5.15
C TYR A 44 10.55 4.22 -5.31
N VAL A 45 9.25 4.17 -4.99
CA VAL A 45 8.35 5.34 -5.07
C VAL A 45 7.74 5.64 -3.71
N GLU A 46 7.45 6.91 -3.46
CA GLU A 46 6.78 7.36 -2.24
C GLU A 46 5.32 7.72 -2.54
N LEU A 47 4.38 7.13 -1.79
CA LEU A 47 2.98 7.49 -1.89
C LEU A 47 2.73 8.86 -1.25
N LYS A 48 2.19 9.79 -2.05
CA LYS A 48 1.75 11.11 -1.58
C LYS A 48 0.26 11.29 -1.85
N HIS A 49 -0.52 11.47 -0.78
CA HIS A 49 -1.92 11.84 -0.89
C HIS A 49 -2.06 13.36 -0.83
N VAL A 50 -2.65 13.95 -1.88
CA VAL A 50 -2.98 15.38 -1.93
C VAL A 50 -4.49 15.51 -1.95
N TYR A 51 -5.03 16.10 -0.88
CA TYR A 51 -6.44 16.42 -0.77
C TYR A 51 -6.61 17.94 -0.84
N GLN A 52 -7.49 18.39 -1.74
CA GLN A 52 -7.82 19.80 -1.89
C GLN A 52 -9.33 19.97 -1.77
N ASN A 53 -9.77 20.76 -0.79
CA ASN A 53 -11.13 21.27 -0.78
C ASN A 53 -11.23 22.46 -1.74
N VAL A 54 -12.03 22.32 -2.80
CA VAL A 54 -12.24 23.35 -3.82
C VAL A 54 -13.29 24.39 -3.41
N ASP A 55 -14.05 24.13 -2.35
CA ASP A 55 -15.02 25.05 -1.76
C ASP A 55 -14.92 25.00 -0.21
N PRO A 56 -13.94 25.70 0.38
CA PRO A 56 -13.73 25.68 1.82
C PRO A 56 -14.86 26.42 2.55
N ALA A 57 -15.60 25.68 3.38
CA ALA A 57 -16.60 26.22 4.31
C ALA A 57 -16.20 25.94 5.77
N PRO A 58 -16.67 26.76 6.73
CA PRO A 58 -16.50 26.47 8.14
C PRO A 58 -17.02 25.07 8.47
N SER A 59 -16.25 24.30 9.24
CA SER A 59 -16.65 22.95 9.63
C SER A 59 -17.86 22.90 10.57
N GLY A 60 -18.23 24.04 11.17
CA GLY A 60 -19.28 24.13 12.18
C GLY A 60 -18.95 23.37 13.48
N TRP A 61 -17.69 22.98 13.69
CA TRP A 61 -17.28 22.16 14.83
C TRP A 61 -17.39 22.90 16.18
N PHE A 62 -17.13 24.20 16.19
CA PHE A 62 -17.32 25.05 17.36
C PHE A 62 -18.51 25.99 17.14
N THR A 63 -19.30 26.21 18.19
CA THR A 63 -20.34 27.24 18.23
C THR A 63 -19.73 28.62 18.30
N ASP A 64 -20.33 29.58 17.60
CA ASP A 64 -19.92 30.97 17.67
C ASP A 64 -20.23 31.54 19.06
N ILE A 65 -19.28 32.29 19.64
CA ILE A 65 -19.41 32.90 20.97
C ILE A 65 -20.62 33.85 21.04
N GLU A 66 -21.04 34.44 19.91
CA GLU A 66 -22.25 35.27 19.85
C GLU A 66 -23.55 34.48 20.10
N SER A 67 -23.58 33.18 19.80
CA SER A 67 -24.73 32.31 20.09
C SER A 67 -24.86 31.96 21.58
N GLU A 68 -23.76 32.05 22.35
CA GLU A 68 -23.74 31.77 23.80
C GLU A 68 -24.09 33.01 24.64
N VAL A 69 -23.83 34.22 24.15
CA VAL A 69 -24.11 35.48 24.86
C VAL A 69 -25.60 35.89 24.75
N THR A 70 -26.36 35.24 23.86
CA THR A 70 -27.79 35.51 23.65
C THR A 70 -28.72 34.43 24.22
N ALA A 71 -28.18 33.46 24.97
CA ALA A 71 -28.93 32.39 25.63
C ALA A 71 -29.12 32.63 27.14
#